data_AF-A0A7I9Y8P7-F1
#
_entry.id   AF-A0A7I9Y8P7-F1
#
_cell.length_a   1.000
_cell.length_b   1.000
_cell.length_c   1.000
_cell.angle_alpha   90.00
_cell.angle_beta   90.00
_cell.angle_gamma   90.00
#
_symmetry.space_group_name_H-M   'P 1'
#
loop_
_entity.id
_entity.type
_entity.pdbx_description
1 polymer ?
#
loop_
_entity_poly.entity_id
_entity_poly.type
_entity_poly.pdbx_seq_one_letter_code
_entity_poly.pdbx_strand_id
1 'polypeptide(L)'
;MRTITHRHAAAIGLIAVTVTAVGCSHRETSDASAPPQVLLIATTTAGVPAPPADVKLIGERGVEVTLTGPIAAKYSSATESQKESLGKPLTGDHNAGTRESGVVFQQFQGGAIVAKNGEAGTPAYITEGKIRDAWNVERDQDGVPAVPGNNGSAGPLGIPTSDQTAVGDQLVSTFEHGKIAYDTKTGQVEVTVNGKAVPSGL
;
A
#
# COMPACT_ATOMS: atom_id res chain seq x y z
N MET A 1 11.79 19.28 -52.50
CA MET A 1 10.65 20.21 -52.42
C MET A 1 10.04 20.11 -51.04
N ARG A 2 9.80 21.28 -50.42
CA ARG A 2 9.05 21.56 -49.17
C ARG A 2 9.66 21.11 -47.83
N THR A 3 10.54 21.98 -47.34
CA THR A 3 10.76 22.37 -45.93
C THR A 3 9.49 22.88 -45.25
N ILE A 4 9.27 22.54 -43.98
CA ILE A 4 8.46 23.35 -43.04
C ILE A 4 9.14 23.36 -41.66
N THR A 5 9.56 24.55 -41.27
CA THR A 5 10.08 24.98 -39.95
C THR A 5 8.91 25.39 -39.06
N HIS A 6 8.93 25.05 -37.77
CA HIS A 6 8.19 25.83 -36.75
C HIS A 6 9.07 26.03 -35.51
N ARG A 7 9.31 27.31 -35.18
CA ARG A 7 10.00 27.81 -33.97
C ARG A 7 8.95 28.49 -33.09
N HIS A 8 8.89 28.21 -31.79
CA HIS A 8 8.33 29.10 -30.74
C HIS A 8 9.05 28.73 -29.42
N ALA A 9 9.98 29.54 -28.92
CA ALA A 9 9.84 30.75 -28.07
C ALA A 9 9.59 30.42 -26.58
N ALA A 10 10.53 30.86 -25.74
CA ALA A 10 10.61 30.67 -24.29
C ALA A 10 9.72 31.65 -23.49
N ALA A 11 9.38 31.30 -22.25
CA ALA A 11 8.98 32.26 -21.22
C ALA A 11 9.42 31.78 -19.83
N ILE A 12 10.26 32.59 -19.19
CA ILE A 12 10.70 32.51 -17.79
C ILE A 12 9.69 33.32 -16.96
N GLY A 13 9.27 32.82 -15.80
CA GLY A 13 8.39 33.54 -14.88
C GLY A 13 8.75 33.27 -13.42
N LEU A 14 9.54 34.18 -12.84
CA LEU A 14 9.92 34.24 -11.43
C LEU A 14 8.88 35.12 -10.71
N ILE A 15 8.31 34.68 -9.58
CA ILE A 15 7.47 35.55 -8.73
C ILE A 15 8.04 35.57 -7.32
N ALA A 16 8.48 36.77 -6.91
CA ALA A 16 8.85 37.13 -5.56
C ALA A 16 7.63 37.65 -4.80
N VAL A 17 7.47 37.27 -3.54
CA VAL A 17 6.43 37.80 -2.64
C VAL A 17 7.08 38.73 -1.62
N THR A 18 6.64 39.99 -1.63
CA THR A 18 7.06 41.07 -0.75
C THR A 18 6.20 41.12 0.52
N VAL A 19 6.86 41.22 1.68
CA VAL A 19 6.25 41.49 3.00
C VAL A 19 6.15 43.00 3.21
N THR A 20 4.98 43.49 3.65
CA THR A 20 4.85 44.85 4.20
C THR A 20 4.14 44.81 5.55
N ALA A 21 4.75 45.49 6.52
CA ALA A 21 4.37 45.60 7.91
C ALA A 21 3.41 46.78 8.20
N VAL A 22 2.58 46.59 9.23
CA VAL A 22 1.96 47.50 10.23
C VAL A 22 1.77 49.00 9.93
N GLY A 23 0.57 49.50 10.28
CA GLY A 23 0.34 50.90 10.67
C GLY A 23 -1.03 51.12 11.32
N CYS A 24 -1.05 51.39 12.64
CA CYS A 24 -2.23 51.65 13.47
C CYS A 24 -2.84 53.05 13.27
N SER A 25 -4.14 53.22 13.53
CA SER A 25 -4.75 54.51 13.89
C SER A 25 -6.00 54.33 14.75
N HIS A 26 -6.18 55.26 15.68
CA HIS A 26 -6.87 55.19 16.97
C HIS A 26 -8.26 55.85 16.94
N ARG A 27 -9.26 55.29 17.65
CA ARG A 27 -10.32 56.08 18.32
C ARG A 27 -11.03 55.32 19.44
N GLU A 28 -10.93 55.88 20.64
CA GLU A 28 -11.59 55.52 21.90
C GLU A 28 -13.06 55.94 21.94
N THR A 29 -13.93 55.13 22.56
CA THR A 29 -15.00 55.56 23.49
C THR A 29 -15.53 54.37 24.30
N SER A 30 -15.54 54.51 25.61
CA SER A 30 -16.00 53.57 26.64
C SER A 30 -17.49 53.21 26.55
N ASP A 31 -17.83 51.93 26.76
CA ASP A 31 -18.81 51.48 27.76
C ASP A 31 -18.71 49.96 28.01
N ALA A 32 -19.16 49.50 29.17
CA ALA A 32 -18.88 48.19 29.77
C ALA A 32 -19.24 46.95 28.92
N SER A 33 -18.32 45.98 28.83
CA SER A 33 -18.67 44.56 28.72
C SER A 33 -17.48 43.66 29.03
N ALA A 34 -17.78 42.48 29.59
CA ALA A 34 -16.86 41.46 30.09
C ALA A 34 -15.67 41.15 29.15
N PRO A 35 -14.53 40.66 29.69
CA PRO A 35 -13.44 40.21 28.84
C PRO A 35 -13.96 39.13 27.87
N PRO A 36 -13.70 39.23 26.56
CA PRO A 36 -13.95 38.11 25.68
C PRO A 36 -13.02 36.99 26.15
N GLN A 37 -13.61 35.96 26.72
CA GLN A 37 -12.97 34.66 26.84
C GLN A 37 -12.60 34.32 25.38
N VAL A 38 -11.32 34.44 25.01
CA VAL A 38 -10.85 33.86 23.77
C VAL A 38 -10.99 32.37 23.99
N LEU A 39 -12.15 31.84 23.61
CA LEU A 39 -12.39 30.44 23.50
C LEU A 39 -11.36 29.96 22.48
N LEU A 40 -10.26 29.38 22.97
CA LEU A 40 -9.48 28.45 22.19
C LEU A 40 -10.48 27.35 21.81
N ILE A 41 -11.13 27.52 20.67
CA ILE A 41 -11.59 26.40 19.87
C ILE A 41 -10.31 25.69 19.49
N ALA A 42 -9.85 24.82 20.39
CA ALA A 42 -9.14 23.64 19.99
C ALA A 42 -10.09 22.95 19.01
N THR A 43 -9.91 23.21 17.72
CA THR A 43 -10.29 22.25 16.70
C THR A 43 -9.47 21.01 17.04
N THR A 44 -10.02 20.18 17.91
CA THR A 44 -9.69 18.77 17.92
C THR A 44 -10.09 18.31 16.52
N THR A 45 -9.15 18.31 15.59
CA THR A 45 -9.22 17.35 14.50
C THR A 45 -9.43 16.04 15.22
N ALA A 46 -10.66 15.52 15.18
CA ALA A 46 -10.94 14.18 15.61
C ALA A 46 -10.07 13.32 14.70
N GLY A 47 -8.86 13.02 15.19
CA GLY A 47 -7.91 12.19 14.50
C GLY A 47 -8.63 10.88 14.24
N VAL A 48 -8.54 10.40 13.00
CA VAL A 48 -8.97 9.05 12.66
C VAL A 48 -8.43 8.13 13.76
N PRO A 49 -9.30 7.37 14.47
CA PRO A 49 -8.86 6.49 15.55
C PRO A 49 -7.69 5.65 15.05
N ALA A 50 -6.60 5.60 15.81
CA ALA A 50 -5.47 4.75 15.47
C ALA A 50 -6.00 3.32 15.25
N PRO A 51 -5.64 2.65 14.13
CA PRO A 51 -6.02 1.27 13.89
C PRO A 51 -5.67 0.40 15.10
N PRO A 52 -6.48 -0.63 15.40
CA PRO A 52 -6.22 -1.50 16.54
C PRO A 52 -4.82 -2.13 16.40
N ALA A 53 -4.09 -2.17 17.51
CA ALA A 53 -2.74 -2.75 17.54
C ALA A 53 -2.77 -4.25 17.26
N ASP A 54 -3.83 -4.94 17.71
CA ASP A 54 -4.02 -6.38 17.59
C ASP A 54 -5.43 -6.72 17.09
N VAL A 55 -5.54 -7.79 16.29
CA VAL A 55 -6.81 -8.37 15.83
C VAL A 55 -6.81 -9.86 16.10
N LYS A 56 -7.80 -10.34 16.86
CA LYS A 56 -7.97 -11.77 17.17
C LYS A 56 -8.97 -12.41 16.21
N LEU A 57 -8.56 -13.52 15.58
CA LEU A 57 -9.36 -14.27 14.62
C LEU A 57 -9.30 -15.76 14.94
N ILE A 58 -10.35 -16.51 14.61
CA ILE A 58 -10.29 -17.97 14.63
C ILE A 58 -9.64 -18.45 13.33
N GLY A 59 -8.45 -19.05 13.45
CA GLY A 59 -7.69 -19.61 12.34
C GLY A 59 -8.34 -20.87 11.76
N GLU A 60 -7.77 -21.35 10.66
CA GLU A 60 -8.30 -22.48 9.88
C GLU A 60 -8.54 -23.74 10.74
N ARG A 61 -7.65 -24.04 11.68
CA ARG A 61 -7.73 -25.22 12.58
C ARG A 61 -8.55 -24.98 13.85
N GLY A 62 -9.33 -23.90 13.92
CA GLY A 62 -10.12 -23.54 15.09
C GLY A 62 -9.31 -22.94 16.25
N VAL A 63 -8.02 -22.64 16.02
CA VAL A 63 -7.12 -22.03 16.99
C VAL A 63 -7.13 -20.51 16.82
N GLU A 64 -7.17 -19.75 17.91
CA GLU A 64 -7.06 -18.29 17.86
C GLU A 64 -5.70 -17.86 17.29
N VAL A 65 -5.73 -16.95 16.32
CA VAL A 65 -4.58 -16.25 15.76
C VAL A 65 -4.70 -14.77 16.15
N THR A 66 -3.63 -14.21 16.69
CA THR A 66 -3.54 -12.77 16.94
C THR A 66 -2.68 -12.14 15.85
N LEU A 67 -3.32 -11.36 14.98
CA LEU A 67 -2.62 -10.47 14.07
C LEU A 67 -2.12 -9.26 14.86
N THR A 68 -0.92 -8.78 14.57
CA THR A 68 -0.32 -7.63 15.25
C THR A 68 0.24 -6.62 14.25
N GLY A 69 0.47 -5.39 14.70
CA GLY A 69 1.23 -4.38 13.96
C GLY A 69 0.66 -4.06 12.56
N PRO A 70 1.50 -3.94 11.52
CA PRO A 70 1.06 -3.68 10.15
C PRO A 70 0.03 -4.68 9.62
N ILE A 71 0.14 -5.95 10.02
CA ILE A 71 -0.77 -7.00 9.58
C ILE A 71 -2.17 -6.79 10.17
N ALA A 72 -2.25 -6.50 11.47
CA ALA A 72 -3.50 -6.17 12.16
C ALA A 72 -4.14 -4.92 11.54
N ALA A 73 -3.37 -3.84 11.39
CA ALA A 73 -3.84 -2.60 10.80
C ALA A 73 -4.42 -2.81 9.40
N LYS A 74 -3.70 -3.57 8.56
CA LYS A 74 -4.16 -3.88 7.21
C LYS A 74 -5.43 -4.71 7.21
N TYR A 75 -5.47 -5.80 7.97
CA TYR A 75 -6.67 -6.63 8.06
C TYR A 75 -7.87 -5.83 8.54
N SER A 76 -7.72 -4.97 9.55
CA SER A 76 -8.80 -4.11 10.04
C SER A 76 -9.35 -3.19 8.95
N SER A 77 -8.46 -2.55 8.17
CA SER A 77 -8.84 -1.64 7.08
C SER A 77 -9.35 -2.34 5.81
N ALA A 78 -9.14 -3.65 5.67
CA ALA A 78 -9.52 -4.38 4.48
C ALA A 78 -11.05 -4.39 4.29
N THR A 79 -11.48 -4.35 3.03
CA THR A 79 -12.90 -4.44 2.68
C THR A 79 -13.46 -5.81 3.05
N GLU A 80 -14.78 -5.94 3.13
CA GLU A 80 -15.44 -7.23 3.39
C GLU A 80 -15.08 -8.26 2.31
N SER A 81 -15.09 -7.85 1.03
CA SER A 81 -14.69 -8.72 -0.08
C SER A 81 -13.23 -9.16 0.02
N GLN A 82 -12.30 -8.29 0.43
CA GLN A 82 -10.91 -8.70 0.66
C GLN A 82 -10.79 -9.70 1.81
N LYS A 83 -11.54 -9.51 2.90
CA LYS A 83 -11.55 -10.46 4.04
C LYS A 83 -12.14 -11.81 3.65
N GLU A 84 -13.20 -11.81 2.84
CA GLU A 84 -13.82 -13.02 2.30
C GLU A 84 -12.84 -13.78 1.39
N SER A 85 -12.19 -13.08 0.46
CA SER A 85 -11.17 -13.64 -0.43
C SER A 85 -9.96 -14.22 0.33
N LEU A 86 -9.48 -13.53 1.36
CA LEU A 86 -8.43 -14.04 2.24
C LEU A 86 -8.87 -15.31 2.98
N GLY A 87 -10.10 -15.32 3.51
CA GLY A 87 -10.59 -16.39 4.35
C GLY A 87 -9.93 -16.42 5.74
N LYS A 88 -9.79 -17.60 6.33
CA LYS A 88 -9.21 -17.74 7.67
C LYS A 88 -7.68 -17.62 7.64
N PRO A 89 -7.05 -17.06 8.69
CA PRO A 89 -5.60 -17.12 8.81
C PRO A 89 -5.15 -18.58 9.00
N LEU A 90 -4.06 -18.93 8.33
CA LEU A 90 -3.41 -20.23 8.50
C LEU A 90 -2.65 -20.25 9.83
N THR A 91 -2.61 -21.42 10.46
CA THR A 91 -2.00 -21.62 11.79
C THR A 91 -0.69 -22.39 11.70
N GLY A 92 0.21 -22.21 12.67
CA GLY A 92 1.53 -22.85 12.74
C GLY A 92 2.68 -21.94 12.29
N ASP A 93 3.89 -22.27 12.72
CA ASP A 93 5.06 -21.37 12.72
C ASP A 93 5.54 -20.92 11.34
N HIS A 94 5.22 -21.67 10.28
CA HIS A 94 5.58 -21.32 8.90
C HIS A 94 4.55 -20.41 8.21
N ASN A 95 3.40 -20.18 8.85
CA ASN A 95 2.29 -19.43 8.26
C ASN A 95 2.24 -17.97 8.70
N ALA A 96 3.04 -17.57 9.68
CA ALA A 96 3.15 -16.19 10.12
C ALA A 96 4.52 -15.94 10.73
N GLY A 97 4.95 -14.69 10.74
CA GLY A 97 6.12 -14.28 11.49
C GLY A 97 6.99 -13.27 10.75
N THR A 98 8.21 -13.13 11.24
CA THR A 98 9.21 -12.20 10.73
C THR A 98 10.34 -13.00 10.09
N ARG A 99 10.65 -12.68 8.82
CA ARG A 99 11.80 -13.25 8.13
C ARG A 99 13.10 -12.61 8.60
N GLU A 100 14.24 -13.22 8.30
CA GLU A 100 15.57 -12.62 8.57
C GLU A 100 15.74 -11.25 7.89
N SER A 101 15.09 -11.04 6.75
CA SER A 101 15.06 -9.74 6.05
C SER A 101 14.25 -8.65 6.78
N GLY A 102 13.57 -8.99 7.88
CA GLY A 102 12.66 -8.12 8.60
C GLY A 102 11.20 -8.16 8.10
N VAL A 103 10.94 -8.74 6.92
CA VAL A 103 9.59 -8.85 6.35
C VAL A 103 8.67 -9.60 7.30
N VAL A 104 7.53 -9.00 7.61
CA VAL A 104 6.47 -9.64 8.42
C VAL A 104 5.33 -10.08 7.53
N PHE A 105 4.76 -11.25 7.82
CA PHE A 105 3.66 -11.79 7.03
C PHE A 105 2.70 -12.62 7.87
N GLN A 106 1.48 -12.75 7.36
CA GLN A 106 0.50 -13.75 7.76
C GLN A 106 -0.10 -14.36 6.50
N GLN A 107 -0.08 -15.69 6.40
CA GLN A 107 -0.77 -16.45 5.36
C GLN A 107 -2.23 -16.68 5.74
N PHE A 108 -3.09 -16.61 4.77
CA PHE A 108 -4.52 -16.92 4.85
C PHE A 108 -4.85 -18.00 3.80
N GLN A 109 -6.02 -18.60 3.89
CA GLN A 109 -6.43 -19.65 2.96
C GLN A 109 -6.37 -19.22 1.49
N GLY A 110 -6.79 -17.98 1.19
CA GLY A 110 -6.82 -17.44 -0.17
C GLY A 110 -5.72 -16.43 -0.51
N GLY A 111 -4.79 -16.17 0.40
CA GLY A 111 -3.79 -15.12 0.18
C GLY A 111 -2.80 -14.90 1.32
N ALA A 112 -2.19 -13.74 1.34
CA ALA A 112 -1.31 -13.31 2.42
C ALA A 112 -1.38 -11.80 2.61
N ILE A 113 -1.18 -11.37 3.85
CA ILE A 113 -0.86 -9.98 4.18
C ILE A 113 0.63 -9.90 4.47
N VAL A 114 1.32 -8.95 3.83
CA VAL A 114 2.78 -8.82 3.90
C VAL A 114 3.14 -7.35 4.12
N ALA A 115 4.10 -7.10 5.02
CA ALA A 115 4.67 -5.78 5.25
C ALA A 115 6.20 -5.85 5.24
N LYS A 116 6.87 -4.77 4.83
CA LYS A 116 8.34 -4.73 4.74
C LYS A 116 9.03 -4.97 6.08
N ASN A 117 8.39 -4.57 7.19
CA ASN A 117 8.86 -4.72 8.55
C ASN A 117 7.69 -4.65 9.54
N GLY A 118 7.94 -4.97 10.81
CA GLY A 118 6.95 -4.95 11.89
C GLY A 118 6.74 -3.59 12.56
N GLU A 119 7.32 -2.51 12.05
CA GLU A 119 7.22 -1.18 12.67
C GLU A 119 5.79 -0.63 12.55
N ALA A 120 5.31 0.03 13.60
CA ALA A 120 4.00 0.66 13.58
C ALA A 120 3.92 1.72 12.48
N GLY A 121 2.83 1.71 11.71
CA GLY A 121 2.63 2.63 10.59
C GLY A 121 3.27 2.18 9.27
N THR A 122 4.06 1.10 9.26
CA THR A 122 4.50 0.49 8.00
C THR A 122 3.29 -0.05 7.22
N PRO A 123 3.13 0.29 5.94
CA PRO A 123 2.07 -0.27 5.11
C PRO A 123 2.24 -1.79 4.94
N ALA A 124 1.12 -2.51 5.01
CA ALA A 124 1.04 -3.90 4.61
C ALA A 124 0.01 -4.06 3.49
N TYR A 125 0.20 -5.10 2.68
CA TYR A 125 -0.56 -5.29 1.44
C TYR A 125 -1.09 -6.71 1.32
N ILE A 126 -2.27 -6.82 0.71
CA ILE A 126 -2.93 -8.10 0.44
C ILE A 126 -2.50 -8.59 -0.93
N THR A 127 -2.04 -9.84 -0.97
CA THR A 127 -1.86 -10.61 -2.22
C THR A 127 -2.78 -11.82 -2.19
N GLU A 128 -3.57 -12.02 -3.24
CA GLU A 128 -4.58 -13.09 -3.30
C GLU A 128 -4.76 -13.60 -4.75
N GLY A 129 -5.47 -14.71 -4.89
CA GLY A 129 -5.88 -15.27 -6.19
C GLY A 129 -4.72 -15.52 -7.17
N LYS A 130 -4.99 -15.33 -8.47
CA LYS A 130 -4.00 -15.59 -9.54
C LYS A 130 -2.74 -14.74 -9.47
N ILE A 131 -2.83 -13.56 -8.87
CA ILE A 131 -1.66 -12.73 -8.59
C ILE A 131 -0.77 -13.39 -7.53
N ARG A 132 -1.36 -13.87 -6.43
CA ARG A 132 -0.65 -14.60 -5.38
C ARG A 132 0.00 -15.87 -5.92
N ASP A 133 -0.72 -16.61 -6.77
CA ASP A 133 -0.21 -17.82 -7.43
C ASP A 133 1.06 -17.51 -8.23
N ALA A 134 1.02 -16.50 -9.10
CA ALA A 134 2.17 -16.11 -9.93
C ALA A 134 3.35 -15.54 -9.12
N TRP A 135 3.07 -14.88 -8.00
CA TRP A 135 4.10 -14.41 -7.05
C TRP A 135 4.77 -15.56 -6.29
N ASN A 136 4.08 -16.70 -6.13
CA ASN A 136 4.60 -17.92 -5.51
C ASN A 136 5.41 -18.82 -6.46
N VAL A 137 5.39 -18.55 -7.77
CA VAL A 137 6.21 -19.29 -8.73
C VAL A 137 7.69 -19.06 -8.41
N GLU A 138 8.46 -20.14 -8.26
CA GLU A 138 9.91 -20.09 -8.13
C GLU A 138 10.54 -19.55 -9.43
N ARG A 139 11.40 -18.56 -9.28
CA ARG A 139 12.05 -17.86 -10.40
C ARG A 139 13.55 -17.73 -10.16
N ASP A 140 14.29 -17.67 -11.26
CA ASP A 140 15.67 -17.21 -11.24
C ASP A 140 15.75 -15.69 -11.02
N GLN A 141 16.97 -15.14 -10.98
CA GLN A 141 17.22 -13.71 -10.78
C GLN A 141 16.64 -12.81 -11.89
N ASP A 142 16.42 -13.36 -13.09
CA ASP A 142 15.85 -12.64 -14.23
C ASP A 142 14.32 -12.67 -14.23
N GLY A 143 13.70 -13.37 -13.27
CA GLY A 143 12.26 -13.49 -13.14
C GLY A 143 11.67 -14.64 -13.95
N VAL A 144 12.50 -15.47 -14.59
CA VAL A 144 12.03 -16.61 -15.38
C VAL A 144 11.71 -17.77 -14.44
N PRO A 145 10.56 -18.46 -14.60
CA PRO A 145 10.25 -19.65 -13.80
C PRO A 145 11.38 -20.69 -13.87
N ALA A 146 11.89 -21.11 -12.71
CA ALA A 146 13.03 -22.01 -12.60
C ALA A 146 13.00 -22.79 -11.28
N VAL A 147 13.45 -24.05 -11.32
CA VAL A 147 13.60 -24.91 -10.13
C VAL A 147 15.04 -25.46 -10.11
N PRO A 148 15.83 -25.22 -9.05
CA PRO A 148 15.46 -24.40 -7.88
C PRO A 148 15.40 -22.91 -8.22
N GLY A 149 14.49 -22.18 -7.57
CA GLY A 149 14.40 -20.73 -7.65
C GLY A 149 13.95 -20.11 -6.34
N ASN A 150 13.76 -18.79 -6.33
CA ASN A 150 13.18 -18.05 -5.20
C ASN A 150 11.78 -17.54 -5.55
N ASN A 151 10.91 -17.42 -4.56
CA ASN A 151 9.55 -16.92 -4.72
C ASN A 151 9.15 -15.97 -3.59
N GLY A 152 7.94 -15.43 -3.69
CA GLY A 152 7.39 -14.55 -2.67
C GLY A 152 8.29 -13.34 -2.41
N SER A 153 8.40 -12.94 -1.14
CA SER A 153 9.20 -11.78 -0.72
C SER A 153 10.70 -11.96 -0.91
N ALA A 154 11.18 -13.20 -1.06
CA ALA A 154 12.60 -13.50 -1.34
C ALA A 154 12.88 -13.66 -2.84
N GLY A 155 11.84 -13.68 -3.66
CA GLY A 155 11.93 -13.82 -5.11
C GLY A 155 12.26 -12.51 -5.82
N PRO A 156 12.48 -12.58 -7.14
CA PRO A 156 12.91 -11.43 -7.95
C PRO A 156 11.87 -10.32 -8.08
N LEU A 157 10.61 -10.56 -7.71
CA LEU A 157 9.58 -9.51 -7.62
C LEU A 157 9.69 -8.66 -6.35
N GLY A 158 10.22 -9.23 -5.26
CA GLY A 158 10.24 -8.61 -3.93
C GLY A 158 8.89 -8.62 -3.22
N ILE A 159 8.75 -7.78 -2.19
CA ILE A 159 7.48 -7.64 -1.44
C ILE A 159 6.42 -6.85 -2.23
N PRO A 160 5.12 -7.08 -1.96
CA PRO A 160 4.07 -6.24 -2.52
C PRO A 160 4.17 -4.79 -2.02
N THR A 161 3.83 -3.85 -2.90
CA THR A 161 3.78 -2.41 -2.65
C THR A 161 2.40 -1.81 -2.91
N SER A 162 1.45 -2.63 -3.35
CA SER A 162 0.03 -2.30 -3.45
C SER A 162 -0.82 -3.53 -3.13
N ASP A 163 -2.08 -3.29 -2.78
CA ASP A 163 -3.12 -4.32 -2.94
C ASP A 163 -3.39 -4.55 -4.43
N GLN A 164 -4.20 -5.56 -4.71
CA GLN A 164 -4.85 -5.71 -5.99
C GLN A 164 -5.81 -4.55 -6.27
N THR A 165 -5.69 -3.96 -7.45
CA THR A 165 -6.55 -2.87 -7.94
C THR A 165 -7.07 -3.18 -9.33
N ALA A 166 -8.29 -2.75 -9.65
CA ALA A 166 -8.84 -2.91 -11.00
C ALA A 166 -8.30 -1.82 -11.94
N VAL A 167 -7.77 -2.22 -13.07
CA VAL A 167 -7.29 -1.35 -14.17
C VAL A 167 -7.90 -1.88 -15.46
N GLY A 168 -8.99 -1.26 -15.91
CA GLY A 168 -9.78 -1.80 -17.02
C GLY A 168 -10.34 -3.18 -16.66
N ASP A 169 -10.05 -4.18 -17.50
CA ASP A 169 -10.47 -5.58 -17.29
C ASP A 169 -9.48 -6.41 -16.45
N GLN A 170 -8.35 -5.80 -16.08
CA GLN A 170 -7.29 -6.46 -15.32
C GLN A 170 -7.35 -6.12 -13.83
N LEU A 171 -6.91 -7.07 -13.03
CA LEU A 171 -6.54 -6.89 -11.64
C LEU A 171 -5.02 -6.76 -11.57
N VAL A 172 -4.50 -5.73 -10.92
CA VAL A 172 -3.06 -5.42 -10.91
C VAL A 172 -2.57 -5.22 -9.49
N SER A 173 -1.43 -5.85 -9.16
CA SER A 173 -0.66 -5.56 -7.94
C SER A 173 0.78 -5.21 -8.30
N THR A 174 1.36 -4.23 -7.59
CA THR A 174 2.76 -3.85 -7.73
C THR A 174 3.62 -4.46 -6.63
N PHE A 175 4.87 -4.69 -6.95
CA PHE A 175 5.91 -5.23 -6.08
C PHE A 175 7.16 -4.35 -6.19
N GLU A 176 8.13 -4.51 -5.29
CA GLU A 176 9.37 -3.70 -5.29
C GLU A 176 10.08 -3.65 -6.64
N HIS A 177 10.07 -4.78 -7.36
CA HIS A 177 10.81 -4.95 -8.60
C HIS A 177 9.91 -5.32 -9.77
N GLY A 178 8.60 -5.05 -9.68
CA GLY A 178 7.71 -5.47 -10.75
C GLY A 178 6.23 -5.26 -10.50
N LYS A 179 5.44 -5.94 -11.33
CA LYS A 179 3.99 -5.99 -11.21
C LYS A 179 3.47 -7.31 -11.77
N ILE A 180 2.31 -7.71 -11.28
CA ILE A 180 1.53 -8.81 -11.83
C ILE A 180 0.15 -8.27 -12.20
N ALA A 181 -0.29 -8.55 -13.42
CA ALA A 181 -1.63 -8.25 -13.89
C ALA A 181 -2.37 -9.55 -14.23
N TYR A 182 -3.62 -9.66 -13.82
CA TYR A 182 -4.50 -10.78 -14.11
C TYR A 182 -5.73 -10.29 -14.86
N ASP A 183 -5.91 -10.76 -16.09
CA ASP A 183 -7.11 -10.51 -16.87
C ASP A 183 -8.22 -11.49 -16.46
N THR A 184 -9.26 -10.95 -15.84
CA THR A 184 -10.38 -11.74 -15.31
C THR A 184 -11.27 -12.35 -16.39
N LYS A 185 -11.21 -11.86 -17.63
CA LYS A 185 -12.00 -12.36 -18.76
C LYS A 185 -11.28 -13.47 -19.50
N THR A 186 -9.98 -13.28 -19.74
CA THR A 186 -9.18 -14.23 -20.53
C THR A 186 -8.45 -15.26 -19.67
N GLY A 187 -8.34 -15.01 -18.36
CA GLY A 187 -7.57 -15.85 -17.45
C GLY A 187 -6.05 -15.62 -17.53
N GLN A 188 -5.59 -14.72 -18.40
CA GLN A 188 -4.15 -14.49 -18.61
C GLN A 188 -3.51 -13.75 -17.44
N VAL A 189 -2.29 -14.18 -17.10
CA VAL A 189 -1.47 -13.54 -16.08
C VAL A 189 -0.21 -13.01 -16.71
N GLU A 190 0.01 -11.70 -16.59
CA GLU A 190 1.18 -11.01 -17.08
C GLU A 190 2.09 -10.66 -15.91
N VAL A 191 3.36 -11.04 -16.01
CA VAL A 191 4.36 -10.75 -14.98
C VAL A 191 5.43 -9.86 -15.57
N THR A 192 5.74 -8.77 -14.88
CA THR A 192 6.87 -7.89 -15.20
C THR A 192 7.86 -7.91 -14.06
N VAL A 193 9.14 -8.19 -14.35
CA VAL A 193 10.26 -8.08 -13.40
C VAL A 193 11.27 -7.09 -13.96
N ASN A 194 11.66 -6.11 -13.17
CA ASN A 194 12.60 -5.03 -13.54
C ASN A 194 12.26 -4.36 -14.89
N GLY A 195 10.96 -4.15 -15.13
CA GLY A 195 10.45 -3.55 -16.36
C GLY A 195 10.38 -4.49 -17.58
N LYS A 196 10.77 -5.76 -17.45
CA LYS A 196 10.73 -6.76 -18.52
C LYS A 196 9.60 -7.75 -18.31
N ALA A 197 8.85 -8.05 -19.37
CA ALA A 197 7.86 -9.13 -19.34
C ALA A 197 8.56 -10.49 -19.22
N VAL A 198 8.08 -11.34 -18.32
CA VAL A 198 8.58 -12.70 -18.09
C VAL A 198 7.44 -13.71 -18.08
N PRO A 199 7.67 -15.00 -18.33
CA PRO A 199 6.62 -16.01 -18.26
C PRO A 199 5.95 -16.04 -16.89
N SER A 200 4.62 -16.16 -16.87
CA SER A 200 3.84 -16.25 -15.61
C SER A 200 4.22 -17.48 -14.79
N GLY A 201 4.49 -18.60 -15.44
CA GLY A 201 4.60 -19.92 -14.80
C GLY A 201 3.25 -20.52 -14.40
N LEU A 202 2.14 -19.92 -14.84
CA LEU A 202 0.76 -20.38 -14.66
C LEU A 202 0.14 -20.79 -15.99
#